data_AF-A0A8H4Y3C4-F1
#
_entry.id   AF-A0A8H4Y3C4-F1
#
_cell.length_a   1.000
_cell.length_b   1.000
_cell.length_c   1.000
_cell.angle_alpha   90.00
_cell.angle_beta   90.00
_cell.angle_gamma   90.00
#
_symmetry.space_group_name_H-M   'P 1'
#
loop_
_entity.id
_entity.type
_entity.pdbx_description
1 polymer ?
#
loop_
_entity_poly.entity_id
_entity_poly.type
_entity_poly.pdbx_seq_one_letter_code
_entity_poly.pdbx_strand_id
1 'polypeptide(L)'
;MSVPGLLQHFMTDDISEPPSSCINRIIHQFTAVGIYHKFLLATIKTTIFKDIMAIKTLGAKAAAALDQELMSTGAFSLDQLMELAGLAVSQAVYRLQPLDGGRRILVACGPGNNGGDGLVAARHLYQYGYSPTIFYPKRSKNDLYQRLAKQLEDLEVPFVDDFSSALTSTDHVVDAIFGFSFSGEVREPFPAVIQALQDTKLPVTSVDAPSSWDIEEGPPASGLGSSFMPTALISLTAPKPLVKHFKGRHFVGGRFVTPSIAKKFDFEIPEYKGIDQVVEVEVTGQKL
;
A
#
# COMPACT_ATOMS: atom_id res chain seq x y z
N MET A 1 24.68 30.19 -18.87
CA MET A 1 23.49 29.33 -18.68
C MET A 1 23.42 28.93 -17.23
N SER A 2 22.27 29.03 -16.57
CA SER A 2 22.09 28.50 -15.22
C SER A 2 22.18 26.96 -15.24
N VAL A 3 22.63 26.36 -14.15
CA VAL A 3 22.77 24.88 -14.01
C VAL A 3 21.50 24.11 -14.43
N PRO A 4 20.26 24.59 -14.15
CA PRO A 4 19.04 23.95 -14.63
C PRO A 4 18.87 23.97 -16.16
N GLY A 5 19.33 25.03 -16.83
CA GLY A 5 19.21 25.18 -18.28
C GLY A 5 20.18 24.30 -19.08
N LEU A 6 21.31 23.90 -18.47
CA LEU A 6 22.22 22.92 -19.08
C LEU A 6 21.62 21.50 -19.00
N LEU A 7 21.06 21.13 -17.84
CA LEU A 7 20.45 19.81 -17.60
C LEU A 7 19.27 19.52 -18.54
N GLN A 8 18.46 20.53 -18.84
CA GLN A 8 17.31 20.39 -19.73
C GLN A 8 17.70 20.20 -21.21
N HIS A 9 18.91 20.63 -21.60
CA HIS A 9 19.42 20.47 -22.97
C HIS A 9 20.04 19.07 -23.22
N PHE A 10 20.44 18.35 -22.16
CA PHE A 10 21.04 17.02 -22.28
C PHE A 10 20.06 15.86 -22.07
N MET A 11 18.84 16.13 -21.61
CA MET A 11 17.80 15.10 -21.41
C MET A 11 16.88 14.92 -22.63
N THR A 12 17.10 15.64 -23.74
CA THR A 12 16.22 15.58 -24.91
C THR A 12 16.69 14.66 -26.04
N ASP A 13 17.87 14.06 -25.94
CA ASP A 13 18.40 13.18 -26.99
C ASP A 13 18.67 11.75 -26.46
N ASP A 14 18.04 10.79 -27.15
CA ASP A 14 18.13 9.31 -27.04
C ASP A 14 17.48 8.59 -25.85
N ILE A 15 16.30 8.01 -26.13
CA ILE A 15 15.47 7.18 -25.23
C ILE A 15 15.94 5.69 -25.21
N SER A 16 17.09 5.36 -25.82
CA SER A 16 17.52 3.96 -26.01
C SER A 16 18.71 3.48 -25.17
N GLU A 17 19.25 4.29 -24.25
CA GLU A 17 20.43 3.92 -23.46
C GLU A 17 20.12 3.67 -21.96
N PRO A 18 20.75 2.66 -21.33
CA PRO A 18 20.53 2.37 -19.91
C PRO A 18 21.04 3.52 -19.02
N PRO A 19 20.38 3.83 -17.88
CA PRO A 19 20.68 5.02 -17.07
C PRO A 19 22.14 5.13 -16.60
N SER A 20 22.82 3.99 -16.40
CA SER A 20 24.24 3.92 -16.03
C SER A 20 25.17 4.49 -17.10
N SER A 21 24.79 4.38 -18.37
CA SER A 21 25.57 4.91 -19.50
C SER A 21 25.39 6.42 -19.68
N CYS A 22 24.16 6.95 -19.53
CA CYS A 22 23.90 8.39 -19.46
C CYS A 22 24.65 9.06 -18.29
N ILE A 23 24.66 8.43 -17.11
CA ILE A 23 25.38 8.95 -15.92
C ILE A 23 26.88 9.05 -16.19
N ASN A 24 27.49 8.01 -16.77
CA ASN A 24 28.92 8.03 -17.10
C ASN A 24 29.25 9.07 -18.17
N ARG A 25 28.36 9.30 -19.14
CA ARG A 25 28.54 10.29 -20.22
C ARG A 25 28.42 11.73 -19.69
N ILE A 26 27.45 11.98 -18.81
CA ILE A 26 27.28 13.25 -18.10
C ILE A 26 28.53 13.52 -17.24
N ILE A 27 28.98 12.55 -16.44
CA ILE A 27 30.20 12.69 -15.62
C ILE A 27 31.43 12.98 -16.49
N HIS A 28 31.59 12.29 -17.62
CA HIS A 28 32.70 12.51 -18.56
C HIS A 28 32.66 13.88 -19.25
N GLN A 29 31.49 14.38 -19.64
CA GLN A 29 31.35 15.71 -20.24
C GLN A 29 31.57 16.83 -19.22
N PHE A 30 31.17 16.66 -17.96
CA PHE A 30 31.43 17.64 -16.90
C PHE A 30 32.90 17.64 -16.44
N THR A 31 33.64 16.52 -16.56
CA THR A 31 35.10 16.53 -16.35
C THR A 31 35.87 17.35 -17.39
N ALA A 32 35.30 17.59 -18.58
CA ALA A 32 35.95 18.36 -19.64
C ALA A 32 35.88 19.89 -19.43
N VAL A 33 35.04 20.39 -18.52
CA VAL A 33 34.75 21.85 -18.39
C VAL A 33 35.31 22.46 -17.09
N GLY A 34 36.05 21.70 -16.27
CA GLY A 34 36.91 22.27 -15.21
C GLY A 34 36.23 23.10 -14.12
N ILE A 35 34.91 22.99 -13.92
CA ILE A 35 34.13 23.86 -13.04
C ILE A 35 33.38 23.00 -11.99
N TYR A 36 33.75 23.21 -10.72
CA TYR A 36 33.02 22.84 -9.49
C TYR A 36 32.74 21.34 -9.24
N HIS A 37 33.81 20.55 -9.21
CA HIS A 37 33.73 19.11 -8.96
C HIS A 37 33.17 18.73 -7.57
N LYS A 38 33.42 19.52 -6.51
CA LYS A 38 33.01 19.14 -5.14
C LYS A 38 31.56 19.48 -4.77
N PHE A 39 31.03 20.60 -5.24
CA PHE A 39 29.67 21.03 -4.90
C PHE A 39 28.61 20.28 -5.72
N LEU A 40 28.84 20.11 -7.03
CA LEU A 40 27.88 19.44 -7.90
C LEU A 40 27.77 17.94 -7.59
N LEU A 41 28.89 17.25 -7.32
CA LEU A 41 28.85 15.83 -6.90
C LEU A 41 28.20 15.65 -5.52
N ALA A 42 28.38 16.60 -4.59
CA ALA A 42 27.72 16.55 -3.30
C ALA A 42 26.21 16.78 -3.44
N THR A 43 25.77 17.77 -4.22
CA THR A 43 24.35 18.03 -4.48
C THR A 43 23.69 16.87 -5.24
N ILE A 44 24.35 16.34 -6.27
CA ILE A 44 23.87 15.16 -7.03
C ILE A 44 23.80 13.93 -6.13
N LYS A 45 24.82 13.65 -5.29
CA LYS A 45 24.73 12.56 -4.32
C LYS A 45 23.59 12.77 -3.33
N THR A 46 23.40 13.98 -2.81
CA THR A 46 22.38 14.24 -1.79
C THR A 46 20.96 14.20 -2.37
N THR A 47 20.77 14.61 -3.62
CA THR A 47 19.48 14.55 -4.31
C THR A 47 19.18 13.14 -4.83
N ILE A 48 20.16 12.45 -5.43
CA ILE A 48 19.96 11.08 -5.98
C ILE A 48 19.95 10.00 -4.87
N PHE A 49 20.72 10.15 -3.78
CA PHE A 49 20.65 9.20 -2.66
C PHE A 49 19.47 9.43 -1.72
N LYS A 50 18.89 10.64 -1.68
CA LYS A 50 17.64 10.85 -0.93
C LYS A 50 16.50 10.02 -1.50
N ASP A 51 16.51 9.78 -2.81
CA ASP A 51 15.46 9.05 -3.52
C ASP A 51 15.63 7.52 -3.48
N ILE A 52 16.69 7.00 -2.86
CA ILE A 52 16.91 5.54 -2.68
C ILE A 52 17.19 5.25 -1.20
N MET A 53 16.30 5.68 -0.32
CA MET A 53 16.29 5.14 1.03
C MET A 53 15.40 3.90 1.03
N ALA A 54 16.03 2.74 1.21
CA ALA A 54 15.30 1.49 1.37
C ALA A 54 14.39 1.63 2.58
N ILE A 55 13.07 1.61 2.36
CA ILE A 55 12.11 1.76 3.45
C ILE A 55 12.31 0.58 4.39
N LYS A 56 12.67 0.88 5.63
CA LYS A 56 12.82 -0.15 6.64
C LYS A 56 11.48 -0.82 6.92
N THR A 57 11.51 -2.15 6.91
CA THR A 57 10.33 -2.99 7.14
C THR A 57 10.25 -3.41 8.60
N LEU A 58 9.02 -3.65 9.07
CA LEU A 58 8.74 -4.20 10.40
C LEU A 58 8.08 -5.57 10.27
N GLY A 59 8.76 -6.59 10.78
CA GLY A 59 8.22 -7.95 10.88
C GLY A 59 6.99 -8.03 11.78
N ALA A 60 6.24 -9.14 11.72
CA ALA A 60 4.93 -9.26 12.36
C ALA A 60 4.96 -8.96 13.87
N LYS A 61 6.00 -9.43 14.58
CA LYS A 61 6.18 -9.18 16.02
C LYS A 61 6.46 -7.69 16.32
N ALA A 62 7.26 -7.02 15.48
CA ALA A 62 7.57 -5.61 15.66
C ALA A 62 6.36 -4.73 15.33
N ALA A 63 5.59 -5.07 14.30
CA ALA A 63 4.32 -4.43 13.96
C ALA A 63 3.30 -4.56 15.10
N ALA A 64 3.16 -5.75 15.69
CA ALA A 64 2.29 -5.95 16.87
C ALA A 64 2.72 -5.08 18.06
N ALA A 65 4.02 -4.97 18.32
CA ALA A 65 4.54 -4.13 19.39
C ALA A 65 4.33 -2.63 19.11
N LEU A 66 4.39 -2.22 17.85
CA LEU A 66 4.11 -0.85 17.41
C LEU A 66 2.64 -0.50 17.63
N ASP A 67 1.71 -1.37 17.26
CA ASP A 67 0.28 -1.17 17.51
C ASP A 67 0.00 -1.00 19.01
N GLN A 68 0.63 -1.80 19.86
CA GLN A 68 0.50 -1.66 21.32
C GLN A 68 1.09 -0.34 21.84
N GLU A 69 2.22 0.12 21.29
CA GLU A 69 2.79 1.42 21.66
C GLU A 69 1.85 2.59 21.29
N LEU A 70 1.29 2.55 20.08
CA LEU A 70 0.36 3.55 19.57
C LEU A 70 -0.89 3.65 20.44
N MET A 71 -1.43 2.51 20.90
CA MET A 71 -2.63 2.48 21.74
C MET A 71 -2.37 2.77 23.22
N SER A 72 -1.12 2.62 23.68
CA SER A 72 -0.74 2.91 25.06
C SER A 72 -0.17 4.32 25.19
N THR A 73 1.14 4.47 25.01
CA THR A 73 1.83 5.76 25.12
C THR A 73 1.40 6.77 24.07
N GLY A 74 1.01 6.30 22.88
CA GLY A 74 0.46 7.14 21.82
C GLY A 74 -0.97 7.59 22.08
N ALA A 75 -1.65 6.99 23.07
CA ALA A 75 -3.01 7.31 23.51
C ALA A 75 -4.08 7.26 22.40
N PHE A 76 -3.81 6.56 21.30
CA PHE A 76 -4.82 6.29 20.29
C PHE A 76 -5.76 5.18 20.75
N SER A 77 -7.04 5.31 20.44
CA SER A 77 -7.96 4.18 20.48
C SER A 77 -7.89 3.39 19.16
N LEU A 78 -8.29 2.11 19.21
CA LEU A 78 -8.30 1.26 18.03
C LEU A 78 -9.18 1.81 16.90
N ASP A 79 -10.33 2.40 17.24
CA ASP A 79 -11.24 3.01 16.28
C ASP A 79 -10.63 4.25 15.59
N GLN A 80 -9.82 5.06 16.29
CA GLN A 80 -9.08 6.17 15.67
C GLN A 80 -8.04 5.67 14.66
N LEU A 81 -7.25 4.66 15.03
CA LEU A 81 -6.24 4.08 14.13
C LEU A 81 -6.89 3.45 12.89
N MET A 82 -7.97 2.69 13.10
CA MET A 82 -8.73 2.03 12.04
C MET A 82 -9.41 3.05 11.10
N GLU A 83 -9.96 4.14 11.64
CA GLU A 83 -10.56 5.20 10.83
C GLU A 83 -9.53 5.82 9.88
N LEU A 84 -8.33 6.10 10.39
CA LEU A 84 -7.23 6.69 9.62
C LEU A 84 -6.63 5.68 8.63
N ALA A 85 -6.52 4.41 9.01
CA ALA A 85 -6.06 3.33 8.14
C ALA A 85 -7.01 3.12 6.95
N GLY A 86 -8.30 2.95 7.21
CA GLY A 86 -9.29 2.80 6.13
C GLY A 86 -9.43 4.07 5.28
N LEU A 87 -9.28 5.26 5.85
CA LEU A 87 -9.18 6.51 5.08
C LEU A 87 -7.97 6.47 4.13
N ALA A 88 -6.81 6.03 4.61
CA ALA A 88 -5.62 5.87 3.77
C ALA A 88 -5.87 4.86 2.63
N VAL A 89 -6.47 3.70 2.93
CA VAL A 89 -6.85 2.70 1.90
C VAL A 89 -7.77 3.32 0.86
N SER A 90 -8.80 4.08 1.26
CA SER A 90 -9.72 4.72 0.33
C SER A 90 -9.01 5.72 -0.61
N GLN A 91 -8.03 6.47 -0.11
CA GLN A 91 -7.25 7.42 -0.92
C GLN A 91 -6.30 6.71 -1.89
N ALA A 92 -5.70 5.58 -1.49
CA ALA A 92 -4.92 4.75 -2.40
C ALA A 92 -5.80 4.21 -3.53
N VAL A 93 -6.97 3.65 -3.20
CA VAL A 93 -7.92 3.16 -4.20
C VAL A 93 -8.38 4.28 -5.13
N TYR A 94 -8.67 5.48 -4.63
CA TYR A 94 -9.02 6.64 -5.46
C TYR A 94 -7.94 6.98 -6.50
N ARG A 95 -6.66 6.85 -6.13
CA ARG A 95 -5.52 7.08 -7.05
C ARG A 95 -5.30 5.95 -8.05
N LEU A 96 -5.70 4.73 -7.69
CA LEU A 96 -5.52 3.52 -8.50
C LEU A 96 -6.66 3.31 -9.49
N GLN A 97 -7.87 3.70 -9.09
CA GLN A 97 -9.10 3.51 -9.83
C GLN A 97 -9.87 4.84 -9.93
N PRO A 98 -9.43 5.80 -10.76
CA PRO A 98 -10.15 7.06 -10.96
C PRO A 98 -11.63 6.86 -11.34
N LEU A 99 -12.52 7.77 -10.95
CA LEU A 99 -13.98 7.63 -11.08
C LEU A 99 -14.49 7.47 -12.53
N ASP A 100 -13.72 7.90 -13.52
CA ASP A 100 -13.96 7.71 -14.95
C ASP A 100 -13.51 6.35 -15.47
N GLY A 101 -12.61 5.67 -14.77
CA GLY A 101 -12.14 4.31 -15.06
C GLY A 101 -13.04 3.20 -14.53
N GLY A 102 -14.05 3.52 -13.73
CA GLY A 102 -14.98 2.58 -13.12
C GLY A 102 -15.26 2.91 -11.66
N ARG A 103 -16.44 2.54 -11.17
CA ARG A 103 -16.94 2.95 -9.84
C ARG A 103 -17.29 1.79 -8.93
N ARG A 104 -17.34 0.57 -9.44
CA ARG A 104 -17.83 -0.60 -8.71
C ARG A 104 -16.67 -1.23 -7.96
N ILE A 105 -16.66 -1.09 -6.63
CA ILE A 105 -15.56 -1.57 -5.78
C ILE A 105 -16.05 -2.74 -4.96
N LEU A 106 -15.45 -3.92 -5.12
CA LEU A 106 -15.71 -5.06 -4.24
C LEU A 106 -14.70 -5.07 -3.10
N VAL A 107 -15.18 -4.99 -1.87
CA VAL A 107 -14.33 -5.04 -0.66
C VAL A 107 -14.51 -6.38 0.02
N ALA A 108 -13.46 -7.21 0.01
CA ALA A 108 -13.43 -8.49 0.68
C ALA A 108 -12.90 -8.31 2.11
N CYS A 109 -13.77 -8.43 3.11
CA CYS A 109 -13.43 -8.20 4.51
C CYS A 109 -13.22 -9.52 5.27
N GLY A 110 -12.12 -9.59 6.00
CA GLY A 110 -11.87 -10.67 6.96
C GLY A 110 -12.46 -10.41 8.34
N PRO A 111 -12.35 -11.36 9.28
CA PRO A 111 -12.99 -11.27 10.59
C PRO A 111 -12.27 -10.36 11.60
N GLY A 112 -11.08 -9.85 11.28
CA GLY A 112 -10.21 -9.11 12.20
C GLY A 112 -10.01 -7.63 11.81
N ASN A 113 -8.93 -7.04 12.30
CA ASN A 113 -8.62 -5.61 12.12
C ASN A 113 -8.60 -5.21 10.64
N ASN A 114 -7.94 -6.02 9.79
CA ASN A 114 -7.86 -5.74 8.34
C ASN A 114 -9.23 -5.63 7.69
N GLY A 115 -10.19 -6.47 8.10
CA GLY A 115 -11.56 -6.38 7.63
C GLY A 115 -12.26 -5.10 8.10
N GLY A 116 -11.98 -4.65 9.33
CA GLY A 116 -12.42 -3.35 9.84
C GLY A 116 -11.88 -2.19 9.02
N ASP A 117 -10.60 -2.21 8.65
CA ASP A 117 -9.97 -1.23 7.75
C ASP A 117 -10.68 -1.21 6.39
N GLY A 118 -11.03 -2.39 5.86
CA GLY A 118 -11.85 -2.54 4.64
C GLY A 118 -13.24 -1.93 4.77
N LEU A 119 -13.94 -2.12 5.89
CA LEU A 119 -15.27 -1.52 6.12
C LEU A 119 -15.18 0.02 6.18
N VAL A 120 -14.18 0.57 6.86
CA VAL A 120 -13.92 2.02 6.89
C VAL A 120 -13.60 2.51 5.47
N ALA A 121 -12.72 1.83 4.74
CA ALA A 121 -12.35 2.19 3.38
C ALA A 121 -13.58 2.24 2.47
N ALA A 122 -14.47 1.24 2.56
CA ALA A 122 -15.70 1.20 1.79
C ALA A 122 -16.62 2.40 2.08
N ARG A 123 -16.73 2.82 3.35
CA ARG A 123 -17.54 4.00 3.72
C ARG A 123 -16.98 5.27 3.11
N HIS A 124 -15.66 5.47 3.16
CA HIS A 124 -15.03 6.64 2.51
C HIS A 124 -15.17 6.58 0.99
N LEU A 125 -15.00 5.41 0.38
CA LEU A 125 -15.19 5.21 -1.06
C LEU A 125 -16.62 5.54 -1.51
N TYR A 126 -17.64 5.17 -0.73
CA TYR A 126 -19.02 5.63 -0.98
C TYR A 126 -19.10 7.16 -1.02
N GLN A 127 -18.49 7.85 -0.05
CA GLN A 127 -18.48 9.32 0.02
C GLN A 127 -17.69 9.97 -1.12
N TYR A 128 -16.74 9.26 -1.72
CA TYR A 128 -16.00 9.71 -2.91
C TYR A 128 -16.79 9.51 -4.22
N GLY A 129 -17.96 8.88 -4.18
CA GLY A 129 -18.81 8.65 -5.35
C GLY A 129 -18.63 7.29 -6.03
N TYR A 130 -17.99 6.32 -5.36
CA TYR A 130 -17.97 4.92 -5.81
C TYR A 130 -19.27 4.20 -5.41
N SER A 131 -19.45 3.01 -5.97
CA SER A 131 -20.49 2.05 -5.63
C SER A 131 -19.84 0.82 -4.99
N PRO A 132 -19.46 0.88 -3.70
CA PRO A 132 -18.86 -0.25 -3.02
C PRO A 132 -19.87 -1.39 -2.84
N THR A 133 -19.39 -2.62 -2.77
CA THR A 133 -20.11 -3.83 -2.36
C THR A 133 -19.22 -4.60 -1.40
N ILE A 134 -19.79 -5.13 -0.32
CA ILE A 134 -19.04 -5.77 0.75
C ILE A 134 -19.25 -7.28 0.73
N PHE A 135 -18.16 -8.03 0.60
CA PHE A 135 -18.15 -9.45 0.92
C PHE A 135 -17.56 -9.64 2.33
N TYR A 136 -18.41 -9.96 3.31
CA TYR A 136 -17.99 -10.12 4.72
C TYR A 136 -18.58 -11.40 5.34
N PRO A 137 -18.07 -12.59 4.96
CA PRO A 137 -18.71 -13.87 5.24
C PRO A 137 -18.55 -14.33 6.70
N LYS A 138 -17.60 -13.74 7.44
CA LYS A 138 -17.32 -14.06 8.84
C LYS A 138 -17.38 -12.78 9.67
N ARG A 139 -18.60 -12.25 9.84
CA ARG A 139 -18.85 -11.06 10.66
C ARG A 139 -18.45 -11.31 12.11
N SER A 140 -17.58 -10.46 12.63
CA SER A 140 -17.10 -10.56 14.01
C SER A 140 -18.16 -10.09 15.01
N LYS A 141 -18.08 -10.63 16.23
CA LYS A 141 -18.93 -10.19 17.37
C LYS A 141 -18.39 -8.96 18.09
N ASN A 142 -17.22 -8.46 17.69
CA ASN A 142 -16.67 -7.24 18.25
C ASN A 142 -17.56 -6.05 17.88
N ASP A 143 -17.96 -5.29 18.90
CA ASP A 143 -18.85 -4.13 18.80
C ASP A 143 -18.34 -3.07 17.81
N LEU A 144 -17.02 -2.84 17.73
CA LEU A 144 -16.44 -1.93 16.73
C LEU A 144 -16.81 -2.32 15.30
N TYR A 145 -16.64 -3.59 14.93
CA TYR A 145 -16.94 -4.06 13.57
C TYR A 145 -18.44 -4.09 13.26
N GLN A 146 -19.27 -4.34 14.27
CA GLN A 146 -20.72 -4.24 14.14
C GLN A 146 -21.15 -2.80 13.86
N ARG A 147 -20.58 -1.81 14.56
CA ARG A 147 -20.85 -0.40 14.30
C ARG A 147 -20.38 0.03 12.91
N LEU A 148 -19.22 -0.44 12.45
CA LEU A 148 -18.73 -0.16 11.09
C LEU A 148 -19.64 -0.77 10.01
N ALA A 149 -20.09 -2.02 10.19
CA ALA A 149 -21.05 -2.63 9.30
C ALA A 149 -22.38 -1.85 9.28
N LYS A 150 -22.88 -1.45 10.46
CA LYS A 150 -24.11 -0.65 10.58
C LYS A 150 -24.02 0.68 9.83
N GLN A 151 -22.87 1.36 9.87
CA GLN A 151 -22.66 2.60 9.12
C GLN A 151 -22.77 2.40 7.60
N LEU A 152 -22.29 1.26 7.09
CA LEU A 152 -22.42 0.91 5.67
C LEU A 152 -23.86 0.52 5.33
N GLU A 153 -24.53 -0.21 6.20
CA GLU A 153 -25.96 -0.54 6.06
C GLU A 153 -26.83 0.73 6.04
N ASP A 154 -26.50 1.75 6.84
CA ASP A 154 -27.17 3.07 6.84
C ASP A 154 -26.92 3.89 5.58
N LEU A 155 -25.84 3.59 4.85
CA LEU A 155 -25.55 4.15 3.52
C LEU A 155 -26.14 3.28 2.39
N GLU A 156 -26.88 2.23 2.73
CA GLU A 156 -27.44 1.25 1.81
C GLU A 156 -26.38 0.55 0.94
N VAL A 157 -25.15 0.42 1.45
CA VAL A 157 -24.09 -0.32 0.78
C VAL A 157 -24.40 -1.83 0.85
N PRO A 158 -24.46 -2.54 -0.29
CA PRO A 158 -24.85 -3.94 -0.31
C PRO A 158 -23.78 -4.84 0.32
N PHE A 159 -24.23 -5.78 1.15
CA PHE A 159 -23.43 -6.92 1.60
C PHE A 159 -23.85 -8.17 0.82
N VAL A 160 -22.88 -8.89 0.28
CA VAL A 160 -23.09 -10.07 -0.57
C VAL A 160 -22.43 -11.31 0.03
N ASP A 161 -23.02 -12.46 -0.23
CA ASP A 161 -22.53 -13.76 0.25
C ASP A 161 -21.78 -14.57 -0.82
N ASP A 162 -21.92 -14.21 -2.10
CA ASP A 162 -21.23 -14.85 -3.22
C ASP A 162 -20.18 -13.92 -3.82
N PHE A 163 -18.92 -14.17 -3.48
CA PHE A 163 -17.79 -13.41 -3.96
C PHE A 163 -17.60 -13.53 -5.48
N SER A 164 -17.78 -14.72 -6.05
CA SER A 164 -17.54 -14.98 -7.47
C SER A 164 -18.57 -14.26 -8.34
N SER A 165 -19.83 -14.27 -7.93
CA SER A 165 -20.89 -13.51 -8.59
C SER A 165 -20.61 -12.01 -8.53
N ALA A 166 -20.25 -11.49 -7.35
CA ALA A 166 -19.97 -10.06 -7.17
C ALA A 166 -18.80 -9.58 -8.07
N LEU A 167 -17.75 -10.39 -8.23
CA LEU A 167 -16.61 -10.09 -9.11
C LEU A 167 -17.03 -9.78 -10.55
N THR A 168 -18.09 -10.41 -11.08
CA THR A 168 -18.54 -10.18 -12.47
C THR A 168 -19.04 -8.76 -12.72
N SER A 169 -19.41 -8.05 -11.66
CA SER A 169 -19.93 -6.69 -11.68
C SER A 169 -19.00 -5.67 -11.02
N THR A 170 -17.72 -6.01 -10.91
CA THR A 170 -16.71 -5.21 -10.21
C THR A 170 -15.71 -4.59 -11.18
N ASP A 171 -15.27 -3.37 -10.90
CA ASP A 171 -14.19 -2.68 -11.63
C ASP A 171 -12.85 -2.82 -10.90
N HIS A 172 -12.85 -2.83 -9.56
CA HIS A 172 -11.66 -2.96 -8.72
C HIS A 172 -11.95 -3.70 -7.42
N VAL A 173 -11.01 -4.52 -6.95
CA VAL A 173 -11.15 -5.30 -5.71
C VAL A 173 -10.23 -4.77 -4.62
N VAL A 174 -10.75 -4.64 -3.40
CA VAL A 174 -9.98 -4.40 -2.19
C VAL A 174 -9.89 -5.70 -1.40
N ASP A 175 -8.70 -6.25 -1.29
CA ASP A 175 -8.38 -7.40 -0.45
C ASP A 175 -8.06 -6.92 0.96
N ALA A 176 -9.06 -6.98 1.84
CA ALA A 176 -8.99 -6.63 3.25
C ALA A 176 -9.24 -7.87 4.14
N ILE A 177 -8.81 -9.06 3.69
CA ILE A 177 -9.10 -10.32 4.37
C ILE A 177 -8.12 -10.53 5.53
N PHE A 178 -6.82 -10.61 5.26
CA PHE A 178 -5.79 -10.90 6.25
C PHE A 178 -4.66 -9.87 6.21
N GLY A 179 -4.40 -9.23 7.36
CA GLY A 179 -3.26 -8.32 7.54
C GLY A 179 -2.10 -8.99 8.29
N PHE A 180 -1.14 -8.20 8.80
CA PHE A 180 0.09 -8.71 9.41
C PHE A 180 -0.08 -9.68 10.59
N SER A 181 -1.23 -9.63 11.30
CA SER A 181 -1.47 -10.47 12.47
C SER A 181 -1.96 -11.88 12.11
N PHE A 182 -2.23 -12.15 10.83
CA PHE A 182 -2.64 -13.47 10.39
C PHE A 182 -1.46 -14.45 10.48
N SER A 183 -1.73 -15.64 11.02
CA SER A 183 -0.78 -16.74 11.02
C SER A 183 -1.53 -18.08 10.90
N GLY A 184 -0.87 -19.07 10.32
CA GLY A 184 -1.42 -20.41 10.12
C GLY A 184 -2.18 -20.60 8.81
N GLU A 185 -3.00 -21.64 8.75
CA GLU A 185 -3.68 -22.06 7.53
C GLU A 185 -4.91 -21.20 7.21
N VAL A 186 -5.08 -20.90 5.92
CA VAL A 186 -6.29 -20.27 5.40
C VAL A 186 -7.44 -21.27 5.48
N ARG A 187 -8.49 -20.91 6.22
CA ARG A 187 -9.68 -21.76 6.44
C ARG A 187 -10.90 -21.21 5.71
N GLU A 188 -11.88 -22.08 5.46
CA GLU A 188 -13.14 -21.74 4.81
C GLU A 188 -13.83 -20.51 5.44
N PRO A 189 -14.38 -19.59 4.62
CA PRO A 189 -14.58 -19.68 3.16
C PRO A 189 -13.46 -19.05 2.31
N PHE A 190 -12.36 -18.64 2.94
CA PHE A 190 -11.35 -17.80 2.27
C PHE A 190 -10.50 -18.50 1.20
N PRO A 191 -10.31 -19.84 1.17
CA PRO A 191 -9.58 -20.49 0.08
C PRO A 191 -10.18 -20.20 -1.30
N ALA A 192 -11.50 -20.32 -1.45
CA ALA A 192 -12.16 -20.03 -2.72
C ALA A 192 -12.04 -18.55 -3.12
N VAL A 193 -12.06 -17.64 -2.14
CA VAL A 193 -11.93 -16.19 -2.35
C VAL A 193 -10.52 -15.83 -2.82
N ILE A 194 -9.49 -16.36 -2.18
CA ILE A 194 -8.09 -16.14 -2.56
C ILE A 194 -7.81 -16.76 -3.94
N GLN A 195 -8.39 -17.91 -4.24
CA GLN A 195 -8.28 -18.49 -5.59
C GLN A 195 -8.92 -17.57 -6.64
N ALA A 196 -10.10 -17.02 -6.38
CA ALA A 196 -10.75 -16.07 -7.28
C ALA A 196 -9.95 -14.76 -7.44
N LEU A 197 -9.32 -14.27 -6.37
CA LEU A 197 -8.38 -13.12 -6.40
C LEU A 197 -7.12 -13.41 -7.23
N GLN A 198 -6.65 -14.65 -7.22
CA GLN A 198 -5.50 -15.07 -8.03
C GLN A 198 -5.86 -15.17 -9.52
N ASP A 199 -7.07 -15.63 -9.83
CA ASP A 199 -7.47 -15.93 -11.21
C ASP A 199 -8.05 -14.72 -11.94
N THR A 200 -8.55 -13.72 -11.21
CA THR A 200 -9.15 -12.51 -11.79
C THR A 200 -8.16 -11.67 -12.60
N LYS A 201 -8.69 -10.93 -13.57
CA LYS A 201 -7.96 -9.90 -14.34
C LYS A 201 -8.26 -8.48 -13.88
N LEU A 202 -9.15 -8.33 -12.91
CA LEU A 202 -9.46 -7.04 -12.30
C LEU A 202 -8.26 -6.55 -11.47
N PRO A 203 -8.05 -5.23 -11.38
CA PRO A 203 -7.09 -4.68 -10.43
C PRO A 203 -7.49 -5.02 -9.00
N VAL A 204 -6.50 -5.44 -8.21
CA VAL A 204 -6.63 -5.78 -6.79
C VAL A 204 -5.70 -4.89 -5.98
N THR A 205 -6.21 -4.29 -4.92
CA THR A 205 -5.42 -3.61 -3.88
C THR A 205 -5.49 -4.39 -2.58
N SER A 206 -4.37 -4.94 -2.14
CA SER A 206 -4.30 -5.60 -0.84
C SER A 206 -4.00 -4.59 0.27
N VAL A 207 -4.73 -4.72 1.37
CA VAL A 207 -4.57 -3.91 2.57
C VAL A 207 -3.61 -4.62 3.51
N ASP A 208 -2.55 -3.91 3.86
CA ASP A 208 -1.48 -4.29 4.77
C ASP A 208 -0.53 -5.41 4.29
N ALA A 209 -1.11 -6.52 3.85
CA ALA A 209 -0.44 -7.66 3.25
C ALA A 209 -1.38 -8.29 2.21
N PRO A 210 -0.88 -8.85 1.09
CA PRO A 210 -1.69 -9.71 0.25
C PRO A 210 -2.16 -10.93 1.05
N SER A 211 -3.47 -11.16 1.07
CA SER A 211 -4.03 -12.25 1.85
C SER A 211 -3.45 -13.59 1.40
N SER A 212 -3.10 -14.43 2.38
CA SER A 212 -2.35 -15.70 2.27
C SER A 212 -0.82 -15.58 2.17
N TRP A 213 -0.25 -14.39 2.09
CA TRP A 213 1.21 -14.23 2.14
C TRP A 213 1.73 -14.32 3.57
N ASP A 214 2.90 -14.94 3.72
CA ASP A 214 3.68 -14.84 4.94
C ASP A 214 4.29 -13.44 5.06
N ILE A 215 4.31 -12.91 6.27
CA ILE A 215 4.71 -11.53 6.53
C ILE A 215 6.22 -11.31 6.35
N GLU A 216 7.02 -12.35 6.55
CA GLU A 216 8.47 -12.33 6.45
C GLU A 216 8.94 -12.84 5.08
N GLU A 217 8.34 -13.95 4.61
CA GLU A 217 8.78 -14.73 3.46
C GLU A 217 7.95 -14.51 2.19
N GLY A 218 6.86 -13.73 2.26
CA GLY A 218 6.04 -13.38 1.10
C GLY A 218 5.11 -14.51 0.61
N PRO A 219 4.90 -14.66 -0.71
CA PRO A 219 3.92 -15.60 -1.23
C PRO A 219 4.29 -17.06 -0.89
N PRO A 220 3.30 -17.95 -0.70
CA PRO A 220 3.54 -19.39 -0.58
C PRO A 220 4.33 -19.92 -1.78
N ALA A 221 5.25 -20.86 -1.56
CA ALA A 221 6.07 -21.42 -2.64
C ALA A 221 5.27 -22.23 -3.68
N SER A 222 4.11 -22.77 -3.28
CA SER A 222 3.18 -23.49 -4.15
C SER A 222 1.78 -23.51 -3.52
N GLY A 223 0.75 -23.77 -4.32
CA GLY A 223 -0.63 -23.92 -3.85
C GLY A 223 -1.41 -22.61 -3.80
N LEU A 224 -2.37 -22.53 -2.88
CA LEU A 224 -3.27 -21.39 -2.76
C LEU A 224 -2.49 -20.09 -2.54
N GLY A 225 -2.71 -19.10 -3.42
CA GLY A 225 -2.09 -17.79 -3.32
C GLY A 225 -0.62 -17.72 -3.77
N SER A 226 -0.02 -18.84 -4.21
CA SER A 226 1.39 -18.84 -4.66
C SER A 226 1.61 -18.01 -5.92
N SER A 227 0.56 -17.75 -6.70
CA SER A 227 0.60 -16.85 -7.86
C SER A 227 -0.27 -15.60 -7.68
N PHE A 228 -0.84 -15.41 -6.49
CA PHE A 228 -1.60 -14.20 -6.19
C PHE A 228 -0.63 -13.03 -6.05
N MET A 229 -0.73 -12.08 -6.97
CA MET A 229 0.04 -10.84 -6.99
C MET A 229 -0.93 -9.68 -7.22
N PRO A 230 -1.30 -8.90 -6.18
CA PRO A 230 -2.21 -7.78 -6.38
C PRO A 230 -1.54 -6.70 -7.23
N THR A 231 -2.36 -5.91 -7.95
CA THR A 231 -1.84 -4.77 -8.74
C THR A 231 -1.27 -3.67 -7.84
N ALA A 232 -1.77 -3.58 -6.61
CA ALA A 232 -1.30 -2.62 -5.62
C ALA A 232 -1.30 -3.20 -4.21
N LEU A 233 -0.44 -2.65 -3.37
CA LEU A 233 -0.36 -2.94 -1.94
C LEU A 233 -0.36 -1.61 -1.19
N ILE A 234 -1.16 -1.50 -0.14
CA ILE A 234 -1.03 -0.42 0.84
C ILE A 234 -0.54 -0.99 2.16
N SER A 235 0.71 -0.70 2.53
CA SER A 235 1.21 -1.01 3.86
C SER A 235 0.70 0.01 4.87
N LEU A 236 0.12 -0.46 5.97
CA LEU A 236 -0.34 0.41 7.05
C LEU A 236 0.76 0.58 8.10
N THR A 237 0.94 1.83 8.54
CA THR A 237 1.93 2.30 9.52
C THR A 237 3.38 2.20 9.05
N ALA A 238 3.83 1.01 8.70
CA ALA A 238 5.13 0.72 8.10
C ALA A 238 5.05 -0.51 7.19
N PRO A 239 5.84 -0.59 6.11
CA PRO A 239 5.96 -1.81 5.30
C PRO A 239 6.36 -3.05 6.09
N LYS A 240 5.84 -4.20 5.67
CA LYS A 240 6.22 -5.52 6.19
C LYS A 240 7.31 -6.15 5.30
N PRO A 241 8.13 -7.09 5.79
CA PRO A 241 9.23 -7.65 5.01
C PRO A 241 8.79 -8.36 3.72
N LEU A 242 7.56 -8.86 3.64
CA LEU A 242 6.91 -9.41 2.44
C LEU A 242 7.02 -8.50 1.20
N VAL A 243 7.16 -7.18 1.38
CA VAL A 243 7.22 -6.22 0.26
C VAL A 243 8.40 -6.46 -0.67
N LYS A 244 9.45 -7.14 -0.20
CA LYS A 244 10.59 -7.56 -1.05
C LYS A 244 10.19 -8.50 -2.20
N HIS A 245 9.05 -9.17 -2.08
CA HIS A 245 8.49 -10.06 -3.11
C HIS A 245 7.45 -9.39 -4.00
N PHE A 246 6.96 -8.23 -3.60
CA PHE A 246 5.91 -7.51 -4.29
C PHE A 246 6.45 -6.84 -5.57
N LYS A 247 5.59 -6.66 -6.58
CA LYS A 247 6.00 -6.10 -7.89
C LYS A 247 5.03 -5.06 -8.46
N GLY A 248 3.96 -4.74 -7.73
CA GLY A 248 2.95 -3.76 -8.16
C GLY A 248 3.22 -2.36 -7.61
N ARG A 249 2.19 -1.51 -7.62
CA ARG A 249 2.25 -0.17 -7.05
C ARG A 249 2.14 -0.23 -5.53
N HIS A 250 3.08 0.38 -4.81
CA HIS A 250 3.14 0.28 -3.36
C HIS A 250 2.86 1.63 -2.71
N PHE A 251 1.93 1.63 -1.76
CA PHE A 251 1.58 2.79 -0.95
C PHE A 251 1.92 2.53 0.51
N VAL A 252 2.28 3.59 1.23
CA VAL A 252 2.33 3.59 2.69
C VAL A 252 1.23 4.53 3.19
N GLY A 253 0.39 4.02 4.07
CA GLY A 253 -0.65 4.77 4.78
C GLY A 253 -0.47 4.69 6.30
N GLY A 254 -1.36 5.34 7.04
CA GLY A 254 -1.27 5.41 8.51
C GLY A 254 -0.44 6.59 9.00
N ARG A 255 -0.82 7.80 8.54
CA ARG A 255 -0.18 9.08 8.87
C ARG A 255 -0.53 9.56 10.28
N PHE A 256 -0.16 8.78 11.30
CA PHE A 256 -0.41 9.08 12.71
C PHE A 256 0.80 8.80 13.62
N VAL A 257 1.88 8.23 13.08
CA VAL A 257 3.08 7.91 13.84
C VAL A 257 3.85 9.19 14.18
N THR A 258 4.23 9.34 15.45
CA THR A 258 5.06 10.46 15.90
C THR A 258 6.55 10.18 15.65
N PRO A 259 7.40 11.23 15.49
CA PRO A 259 8.85 11.03 15.32
C PRO A 259 9.51 10.24 16.47
N SER A 260 8.99 10.35 17.70
CA SER A 260 9.52 9.60 18.85
C SER A 260 9.21 8.11 18.75
N ILE A 261 8.00 7.73 18.34
CA ILE A 261 7.62 6.32 18.11
C ILE A 261 8.41 5.76 16.92
N ALA A 262 8.47 6.49 15.81
CA ALA A 262 9.26 6.06 14.65
C ALA A 262 10.74 5.79 15.00
N LYS A 263 11.36 6.69 15.77
CA LYS A 263 12.72 6.51 16.30
C LYS A 263 12.84 5.28 17.22
N LYS A 264 11.82 5.01 18.06
CA LYS A 264 11.81 3.85 18.97
C LYS A 264 11.80 2.52 18.21
N PHE A 265 11.06 2.44 17.11
CA PHE A 265 10.94 1.25 16.27
C PHE A 265 11.94 1.22 15.12
N ASP A 266 12.80 2.25 15.03
CA ASP A 266 13.86 2.39 14.05
C ASP A 266 13.33 2.26 12.61
N PHE A 267 12.32 3.06 12.26
CA PHE A 267 11.87 3.23 10.89
C PHE A 267 11.60 4.70 10.58
N GLU A 268 11.59 5.04 9.29
CA GLU A 268 11.38 6.40 8.84
C GLU A 268 9.92 6.63 8.44
N ILE A 269 9.37 7.76 8.86
CA ILE A 269 8.05 8.20 8.41
C ILE A 269 8.23 8.82 7.04
N PRO A 270 7.56 8.33 5.99
CA PRO A 270 7.68 8.91 4.67
C PRO A 270 7.05 10.31 4.62
N GLU A 271 7.47 11.14 3.67
CA GLU A 271 6.94 12.49 3.51
C GLU A 271 5.58 12.47 2.81
N TYR A 272 4.52 12.68 3.59
CA TYR A 272 3.16 12.83 3.07
C TYR A 272 2.91 14.25 2.56
N LYS A 273 2.36 14.38 1.35
CA LYS A 273 2.10 15.68 0.71
C LYS A 273 0.76 16.26 1.14
N GLY A 274 0.74 17.53 1.58
CA GLY A 274 -0.50 18.25 1.88
C GLY A 274 -1.41 17.49 2.84
N ILE A 275 -2.64 17.19 2.38
CA ILE A 275 -3.68 16.48 3.14
C ILE A 275 -3.67 14.96 2.92
N ASP A 276 -2.75 14.45 2.12
CA ASP A 276 -2.69 13.03 1.76
C ASP A 276 -2.48 12.15 3.00
N GLN A 277 -3.22 11.04 3.03
CA GLN A 277 -3.07 9.97 4.02
C GLN A 277 -2.26 8.80 3.48
N VAL A 278 -1.82 8.88 2.22
CA VAL A 278 -0.99 7.89 1.54
C VAL A 278 0.12 8.53 0.73
N VAL A 279 1.23 7.83 0.65
CA VAL A 279 2.36 8.15 -0.22
C VAL A 279 2.71 6.91 -1.04
N GLU A 280 2.88 7.08 -2.34
CA GLU A 280 3.38 6.02 -3.21
C GLU A 280 4.89 5.92 -3.03
N VAL A 281 5.38 4.69 -2.88
CA VAL A 281 6.79 4.39 -2.60
C VAL A 281 7.30 3.38 -3.63
N GLU A 282 8.60 3.44 -3.91
CA GLU A 282 9.22 2.44 -4.78
C GLU A 282 9.34 1.10 -4.05
N VAL A 283 9.03 0.02 -4.77
CA VAL A 283 9.30 -1.33 -4.26
C VAL A 283 10.79 -1.61 -4.44
N THR A 284 11.54 -1.67 -3.33
CA THR A 284 12.96 -2.00 -3.37
C THR A 284 13.15 -3.43 -3.87
N GLY A 285 13.50 -3.58 -5.15
CA GLY A 285 13.73 -4.92 -5.71
C GLY A 285 14.03 -4.99 -7.21
N GLN A 286 13.53 -4.09 -8.05
CA GLN A 286 13.87 -4.06 -9.48
C GLN A 286 13.40 -2.75 -10.13
N LYS A 287 14.35 -2.00 -10.70
CA LYS A 287 14.05 -1.14 -11.87
C LYS A 287 13.64 -2.09 -12.99
N LEU A 288 12.50 -1.83 -13.62
CA LEU A 288 12.12 -2.44 -14.91
C LEU A 288 13.18 -2.08 -15.98
#